data_AF-A0A453AK32-F1
#
_entry.id   AF-A0A453AK32-F1
#
_cell.length_a   1.000
_cell.length_b   1.000
_cell.length_c   1.000
_cell.angle_alpha   90.00
_cell.angle_beta   90.00
_cell.angle_gamma   90.00
#
_symmetry.space_group_name_H-M   'P 1'
#
loop_
_entity.id
_entity.type
_entity.pdbx_description
1 polymer ?
#
loop_
_entity_poly.entity_id
_entity_poly.type
_entity_poly.pdbx_seq_one_letter_code
_entity_poly.pdbx_strand_id
1 'polypeptide(L)' 'LSGKVLEKIPIPSEEFLASIKGTDLANQVGIGHYYHLFYEGCLTNFDIGDNWEEEASLLYPEIQYIRMDEYMKRYL' A
#
# COMPACT_ATOMS: atom_id res chain seq x y z
N LEU A 1 -3.96 -8.50 -17.21
CA LEU A 1 -3.33 -7.28 -17.74
C LEU A 1 -2.15 -7.61 -18.66
N SER A 2 -1.09 -8.32 -18.26
CA SER A 2 -0.03 -8.76 -19.21
C SER A 2 -0.15 -10.22 -19.72
N GLY A 3 -1.03 -11.03 -19.13
CA GLY A 3 -1.18 -12.46 -19.44
C GLY A 3 -0.03 -13.34 -18.92
N LYS A 4 1.00 -12.76 -18.30
CA LYS A 4 2.15 -13.47 -17.73
C LYS A 4 1.87 -13.91 -16.29
N VAL A 5 2.38 -15.09 -15.94
CA VAL A 5 2.44 -15.56 -14.55
C VAL A 5 3.71 -15.02 -13.91
N LEU A 6 3.58 -14.38 -12.76
CA LEU A 6 4.72 -13.90 -11.97
C LEU A 6 5.07 -14.94 -10.89
N GLU A 7 6.35 -15.24 -10.74
CA GLU A 7 6.85 -15.95 -9.58
C GLU A 7 6.66 -15.08 -8.33
N LYS A 8 6.12 -15.67 -7.26
CA LYS A 8 5.87 -14.98 -6.00
C LYS A 8 6.84 -15.50 -4.95
N ILE A 9 7.68 -14.63 -4.44
CA ILE A 9 8.63 -14.93 -3.36
C ILE A 9 8.12 -14.23 -2.10
N PRO A 10 7.58 -14.96 -1.11
CA PRO A 10 7.17 -14.36 0.15
C PRO A 10 8.40 -13.95 0.95
N ILE A 11 8.33 -12.78 1.60
CA ILE A 11 9.37 -12.28 2.50
C ILE A 11 8.77 -12.20 3.90
N PRO A 12 9.35 -12.82 4.93
CA PRO A 12 8.93 -12.65 6.32
C PRO A 12 9.09 -11.20 6.80
N SER A 13 8.20 -10.73 7.67
CA SER A 13 8.21 -9.36 8.19
C SER A 13 9.54 -8.97 8.86
N GLU A 14 10.10 -9.88 9.67
CA GLU A 14 11.37 -9.68 10.36
C GLU A 14 12.55 -9.56 9.39
N GLU A 15 12.54 -10.35 8.32
CA GLU A 15 13.57 -10.30 7.27
C GLU A 15 13.49 -8.99 6.49
N PHE A 16 12.26 -8.57 6.12
CA PHE A 16 12.04 -7.31 5.45
C PHE A 16 12.47 -6.12 6.31
N LEU A 17 12.07 -6.09 7.59
CA LEU A 17 12.46 -5.00 8.48
C LEU A 17 13.98 -4.97 8.74
N ALA A 18 14.63 -6.13 8.82
CA ALA A 18 16.08 -6.22 8.96
C ALA A 18 16.83 -5.58 7.77
N SER A 19 16.22 -5.56 6.57
CA SER A 19 16.81 -4.95 5.38
C SER A 19 17.00 -3.44 5.49
N ILE A 20 16.39 -2.79 6.49
CA ILE A 20 16.57 -1.36 6.75
C ILE A 20 18.01 -1.01 7.15
N LYS A 21 18.70 -1.96 7.80
CA LYS A 21 20.03 -1.74 8.38
C LYS A 21 21.06 -1.51 7.27
N GLY A 22 21.86 -0.45 7.41
CA GLY A 22 22.93 -0.13 6.46
C GLY A 22 22.48 0.60 5.19
N THR A 23 21.20 0.94 5.08
CA THR A 23 20.69 1.80 3.99
C THR A 23 20.77 3.28 4.37
N ASP A 24 20.79 4.17 3.39
CA ASP A 24 20.68 5.62 3.61
C ASP A 24 19.28 6.02 4.09
N LEU A 25 19.15 7.24 4.61
CA LEU A 25 17.91 7.71 5.23
C LEU A 25 16.69 7.61 4.31
N ALA A 26 16.81 7.90 3.03
CA ALA A 26 15.66 7.85 2.12
C ALA A 26 15.16 6.42 1.94
N ASN A 27 16.08 5.47 1.84
CA ASN A 27 15.77 4.04 1.79
C ASN A 27 15.22 3.53 3.13
N GLN A 28 15.74 3.99 4.27
CA GLN A 28 15.18 3.64 5.58
C GLN A 28 13.72 4.07 5.69
N VAL A 29 13.42 5.29 5.25
CA VAL A 29 12.06 5.82 5.21
C VAL A 29 11.18 4.97 4.29
N GLY A 30 11.63 4.66 3.07
CA GLY A 30 10.87 3.83 2.13
C GLY A 30 10.56 2.43 2.66
N ILE A 31 11.56 1.75 3.23
CA ILE A 31 11.41 0.43 3.85
C ILE A 31 10.44 0.50 5.04
N GLY A 32 10.58 1.52 5.90
CA GLY A 32 9.66 1.74 7.01
C GLY A 32 8.19 1.90 6.56
N HIS A 33 7.94 2.70 5.53
CA HIS A 33 6.59 2.85 4.97
C HIS A 33 6.05 1.51 4.45
N TYR A 34 6.82 0.77 3.65
CA TYR A 34 6.39 -0.53 3.15
C TYR A 34 6.13 -1.56 4.25
N TYR A 35 6.91 -1.50 5.34
CA TYR A 35 6.69 -2.35 6.49
C TYR A 35 5.32 -2.10 7.13
N HIS A 36 5.02 -0.83 7.44
CA HIS A 36 3.73 -0.43 8.00
C HIS A 36 2.55 -0.70 7.05
N LEU A 37 2.74 -0.50 5.74
CA LEU A 37 1.70 -0.71 4.73
C LEU A 37 1.35 -2.20 4.55
N PHE A 38 2.36 -3.06 4.33
CA PHE A 38 2.14 -4.44 3.89
C PHE A 38 2.13 -5.47 5.01
N TYR A 39 2.78 -5.20 6.15
CA TYR A 39 2.85 -6.14 7.26
C TYR A 39 1.96 -5.71 8.44
N GLU A 40 2.01 -4.45 8.86
CA GLU A 40 1.12 -3.96 9.92
C GLU A 40 -0.29 -3.60 9.41
N GLY A 41 -0.43 -3.32 8.12
CA GLY A 41 -1.69 -2.98 7.50
C GLY A 41 -2.23 -1.60 7.88
N CYS A 42 -1.35 -0.62 8.15
CA CYS A 42 -1.70 0.66 8.78
C CYS A 42 -2.73 1.51 8.01
N LEU A 43 -3.01 1.21 6.75
CA LEU A 43 -4.07 1.89 5.99
C LEU A 43 -5.49 1.41 6.33
N THR A 44 -5.65 0.19 6.87
CA THR A 44 -6.97 -0.48 7.00
C THR A 44 -7.08 -1.36 8.24
N ASN A 45 -6.12 -1.29 9.17
CA ASN A 45 -6.12 -2.08 10.41
C ASN A 45 -6.94 -1.43 11.55
N PHE A 46 -7.77 -0.45 11.23
CA PHE A 46 -8.63 0.27 12.15
C PHE A 46 -9.97 0.61 11.47
N ASP A 47 -11.01 0.82 12.28
CA ASP A 47 -12.30 1.35 11.82
C ASP A 47 -12.29 2.88 11.90
N ILE A 48 -12.89 3.53 10.90
CA ILE A 48 -13.11 4.98 10.91
C ILE A 48 -14.16 5.27 12.00
N GLY A 49 -13.72 5.80 13.14
CA GLY A 49 -14.61 6.10 14.28
C GLY A 49 -15.42 7.39 14.12
N ASP A 50 -16.45 7.54 14.94
CA ASP A 50 -17.47 8.60 14.87
C ASP A 50 -16.95 10.05 14.97
N ASN A 51 -15.71 10.25 15.44
CA ASN A 51 -15.09 11.57 15.61
C ASN A 51 -14.07 11.91 14.50
N TRP A 52 -13.88 11.03 13.53
CA TRP A 52 -12.91 11.21 12.44
C TRP A 52 -13.55 11.86 11.23
N GLU A 53 -12.71 12.50 10.39
CA GLU A 53 -13.14 13.07 9.11
C GLU A 53 -13.74 11.96 8.22
N GLU A 54 -14.89 12.24 7.60
CA GLU A 54 -15.66 11.29 6.79
C GLU A 54 -14.85 10.75 5.59
N GLU A 55 -15.16 9.53 5.15
CA GLU A 55 -14.50 8.92 3.99
C GLU A 55 -14.90 9.67 2.70
N ALA A 56 -13.91 10.05 1.89
CA ALA A 56 -14.10 10.96 0.77
C ALA A 56 -15.06 10.45 -0.31
N SER A 57 -15.11 9.13 -0.57
CA SER A 57 -16.04 8.57 -1.57
C SER A 57 -17.50 8.59 -1.11
N LEU A 58 -17.76 8.64 0.20
CA LEU A 58 -19.10 8.87 0.75
C LEU A 58 -19.54 10.33 0.62
N LEU A 59 -18.59 11.27 0.77
CA LEU A 59 -18.83 12.71 0.66
C LEU A 59 -19.09 13.16 -0.78
N TYR A 60 -18.40 12.57 -1.75
CA TYR A 60 -18.44 12.98 -3.16
C TYR A 60 -18.80 11.80 -4.08
N PRO A 61 -20.00 11.21 -3.96
CA PRO A 61 -20.40 10.01 -4.68
C PRO A 61 -20.48 10.20 -6.21
N GLU A 62 -20.58 11.45 -6.67
CA GLU A 62 -20.53 11.81 -8.08
C GLU A 62 -19.13 11.64 -8.69
N ILE A 63 -18.08 11.66 -7.86
CA ILE A 63 -16.70 11.53 -8.32
C ILE A 63 -16.38 10.05 -8.54
N GLN A 64 -16.18 9.70 -9.81
CA GLN A 64 -15.71 8.37 -10.20
C GLN A 64 -14.19 8.31 -10.07
N TYR A 65 -13.69 7.73 -8.97
CA TYR A 65 -12.26 7.50 -8.81
C TYR A 65 -11.75 6.44 -9.80
N ILE A 66 -10.49 6.58 -10.21
CA ILE A 66 -9.86 5.62 -11.13
C ILE A 66 -9.59 4.32 -10.37
N ARG A 67 -10.18 3.22 -10.84
CA ARG A 67 -9.97 1.88 -10.26
C ARG A 67 -8.58 1.35 -10.62
N MET A 68 -8.03 0.49 -9.76
CA MET A 68 -6.69 -0.09 -9.97
C MET A 68 -6.57 -0.85 -11.30
N ASP A 69 -7.60 -1.58 -11.72
CA ASP A 69 -7.59 -2.32 -12.99
C ASP A 69 -7.57 -1.38 -14.22
N GLU A 70 -8.16 -0.19 -14.10
CA GLU A 70 -8.09 0.85 -15.12
C GLU A 70 -6.73 1.57 -15.11
N TYR A 71 -6.25 1.95 -13.92
CA TYR A 71 -4.95 2.62 -13.76
C TYR A 71 -3.81 1.77 -14.33
N MET A 72 -3.81 0.47 -14.04
CA MET A 72 -2.76 -0.44 -14.47
C MET A 72 -2.70 -0.67 -15.98
N LYS A 73 -3.75 -0.32 -16.75
CA LYS A 73 -3.71 -0.37 -18.22
C LYS A 73 -2.70 0.62 -18.82
N ARG A 74 -2.30 1.65 -18.08
CA ARG A 74 -1.28 2.62 -18.51
C ARG A 74 0.13 2.03 -18.63
N TYR A 75 0.36 0.88 -18.01
CA TYR A 75 1.66 0.19 -17.97
C TYR A 75 1.68 -1.08 -18.82
N LEU A 76 0.68 -1.26 -19.69
CA LEU A 76 0.56 -2.39 -20.61
C LEU A 76 1.17 -2.11 -21.98
#